data_AF-A0A1B9NVB2-F1
#
_entry.id   AF-A0A1B9NVB2-F1
#
_cell.length_a   1.000
_cell.length_b   1.000
_cell.length_c   1.000
_cell.angle_alpha   90.00
_cell.angle_beta   90.00
_cell.angle_gamma   90.00
#
_symmetry.space_group_name_H-M   'P 1'
#
loop_
_entity.id
_entity.type
_entity.pdbx_description
1 polymer ?
#
loop_
_entity_poly.entity_id
_entity_poly.type
_entity_poly.pdbx_seq_one_letter_code
_entity_poly.pdbx_strand_id
1 'polypeptide(L)'
;MYAYVARQPILNRKKQTIGYELLFRDGESNAFPDDIEANQATCRLLVENFMSVGCNPALESPRSFINFPQESLISLIPTSFPKRKIVVEVLETCIPNDELFSAIKHLHRMGYIIALDDFSLDAVWDRFLPYAHIVKLDIMQLGINVACDYVKKKKREGCKRHYLAERVETNEEFQQAFDAGFYFYQGYFFSKPEIIKNRVVKPEEVLTMQLFQEVCRDDVNFNRIEQLIAQDVSLSYQLLKFVNTSAVRLEKPISSFKQALVYLGEEQIKMFVTLVATAHAAINKPKELYKQSLIKGRFCELMICKCQNGTPGQQAFIVGLFSLLDALLDRNFDELLVQLSLSEDIEQALLTQSGLLGSMLKLYENVDKGDWTHIDQVSRSLGFSAKTVEKTYEEAEKWYQDILSK
;
A
#
# COMPACT_ATOMS: atom_id res chain seq x y z
N MET A 1 2.35 15.63 -1.46
CA MET A 1 2.01 15.64 -2.89
C MET A 1 0.85 14.67 -3.04
N TYR A 2 -0.28 15.12 -3.57
CA TYR A 2 -1.43 14.25 -3.82
C TYR A 2 -1.30 13.80 -5.28
N ALA A 3 -1.23 12.49 -5.58
CA ALA A 3 -1.54 12.07 -6.94
C ALA A 3 -3.03 11.76 -6.99
N TYR A 4 -3.67 12.23 -8.04
CA TYR A 4 -5.09 11.98 -8.26
C TYR A 4 -5.20 10.76 -9.16
N VAL A 5 -5.82 9.70 -8.68
CA VAL A 5 -6.27 8.61 -9.55
C VAL A 5 -7.76 8.78 -9.74
N ALA A 6 -8.18 9.04 -10.97
CA ALA A 6 -9.58 8.93 -11.33
C ALA A 6 -9.86 7.47 -11.70
N ARG A 7 -11.05 6.99 -11.37
CA ARG A 7 -11.52 5.70 -11.87
C ARG A 7 -12.70 5.90 -12.82
N GLN A 8 -12.75 5.11 -13.88
CA GLN A 8 -13.88 5.12 -14.79
C GLN A 8 -14.49 3.71 -14.88
N PRO A 9 -15.81 3.55 -14.66
CA PRO A 9 -16.42 2.24 -14.69
C PRO A 9 -16.50 1.69 -16.11
N ILE A 10 -16.25 0.39 -16.23
CA ILE A 10 -16.48 -0.40 -17.44
C ILE A 10 -17.65 -1.32 -17.18
N LEU A 11 -18.63 -1.28 -18.09
CA LEU A 11 -19.91 -1.97 -17.94
C LEU A 11 -20.05 -3.10 -18.95
N ASN A 12 -20.78 -4.15 -18.59
CA ASN A 12 -21.17 -5.21 -19.51
C ASN A 12 -22.47 -4.88 -20.26
N ARG A 13 -22.91 -5.80 -21.14
CA ARG A 13 -24.19 -5.73 -21.87
C ARG A 13 -25.45 -5.56 -21.01
N LYS A 14 -25.40 -5.88 -19.71
CA LYS A 14 -26.49 -5.69 -18.75
C LYS A 14 -26.38 -4.37 -17.97
N LYS A 15 -25.46 -3.47 -18.36
CA LYS A 15 -25.14 -2.22 -17.65
C LYS A 15 -24.67 -2.46 -16.20
N GLN A 16 -24.04 -3.61 -15.95
CA GLN A 16 -23.41 -3.90 -14.66
C GLN A 16 -21.92 -3.58 -14.75
N THR A 17 -21.39 -2.88 -13.74
CA THR A 17 -19.95 -2.61 -13.64
C THR A 17 -19.18 -3.91 -13.44
N ILE A 18 -18.22 -4.18 -14.31
CA ILE A 18 -17.35 -5.37 -14.26
C ILE A 18 -15.89 -5.04 -13.94
N GLY A 19 -15.54 -3.77 -14.02
CA GLY A 19 -14.18 -3.28 -13.85
C GLY A 19 -14.14 -1.77 -13.76
N TYR A 20 -12.96 -1.26 -13.42
CA TYR A 20 -12.66 0.16 -13.46
C TYR A 20 -11.33 0.37 -14.18
N GLU A 21 -11.29 1.32 -15.09
CA GLU A 21 -10.05 1.88 -15.60
C GLU A 21 -9.47 2.87 -14.58
N LEU A 22 -8.17 2.76 -14.31
CA LEU A 22 -7.44 3.65 -13.42
C LEU A 22 -6.67 4.68 -14.25
N LEU A 23 -7.02 5.95 -14.06
CA LEU A 23 -6.44 7.10 -14.75
C LEU A 23 -5.50 7.85 -13.80
N PHE A 24 -4.19 7.71 -13.98
CA PHE A 24 -3.16 8.32 -13.14
C PHE A 24 -2.89 9.76 -13.59
N ARG A 25 -3.17 10.78 -12.75
CA ARG A 25 -3.11 12.20 -13.15
C ARG A 25 -1.82 12.94 -12.78
N ASP A 26 -0.70 12.25 -12.59
CA ASP A 26 0.59 12.87 -12.22
C ASP A 26 1.56 13.06 -13.41
N GLY A 27 1.06 13.09 -14.64
CA GLY A 27 1.81 13.43 -15.86
C GLY A 27 0.87 13.57 -17.06
N GLU A 28 1.32 14.20 -18.15
CA GLU A 28 0.51 14.61 -19.31
C GLU A 28 -0.24 13.47 -20.05
N SER A 29 -0.03 12.21 -19.66
CA SER A 29 -0.39 11.03 -20.46
C SER A 29 -1.46 10.09 -19.87
N ASN A 30 -2.04 10.37 -18.69
CA ASN A 30 -2.98 9.45 -17.98
C ASN A 30 -2.49 7.98 -17.86
N ALA A 31 -1.18 7.76 -17.91
CA ALA A 31 -0.54 6.46 -18.01
C ALA A 31 0.19 6.09 -16.71
N PHE A 32 0.57 4.82 -16.57
CA PHE A 32 1.48 4.39 -15.52
C PHE A 32 2.79 5.20 -15.61
N PRO A 33 3.32 5.79 -14.52
CA PRO A 33 4.45 6.73 -14.64
C PRO A 33 5.75 6.04 -15.09
N ASP A 34 6.42 6.61 -16.09
CA ASP A 34 7.70 6.12 -16.64
C ASP A 34 8.88 6.34 -15.68
N ASP A 35 8.88 7.42 -14.90
CA ASP A 35 9.95 7.80 -13.97
C ASP A 35 10.08 6.89 -12.72
N ILE A 36 9.28 5.83 -12.61
CA ILE A 36 9.41 4.83 -11.54
C ILE A 36 10.41 3.74 -11.96
N GLU A 37 11.59 4.18 -12.39
CA GLU A 37 12.74 3.30 -12.43
C GLU A 37 13.11 2.92 -10.98
N ALA A 38 13.17 1.60 -10.73
CA ALA A 38 13.78 0.95 -9.56
C ALA A 38 12.93 0.50 -8.35
N ASN A 39 11.60 0.64 -8.29
CA ASN A 39 10.85 -0.07 -7.24
C ASN A 39 9.47 -0.63 -7.66
N GLN A 40 9.49 -1.80 -8.28
CA GLN A 40 8.30 -2.62 -8.59
C GLN A 40 7.37 -2.83 -7.38
N ALA A 41 7.91 -2.82 -6.15
CA ALA A 41 7.11 -2.92 -4.93
C ALA A 41 6.24 -1.67 -4.73
N THR A 42 6.79 -0.47 -4.93
CA THR A 42 6.06 0.81 -4.84
C THR A 42 4.91 0.87 -5.84
N CYS A 43 5.17 0.45 -7.09
CA CYS A 43 4.19 0.34 -8.17
C CYS A 43 3.03 -0.59 -7.79
N ARG A 44 3.38 -1.79 -7.31
CA ARG A 44 2.42 -2.79 -6.82
C ARG A 44 1.57 -2.23 -5.68
N LEU A 45 2.17 -1.49 -4.77
CA LEU A 45 1.53 -0.96 -3.57
C LEU A 45 0.60 0.23 -3.86
N LEU A 46 0.93 1.08 -4.84
CA LEU A 46 0.01 2.10 -5.32
C LEU A 46 -1.27 1.45 -5.85
N VAL A 47 -1.14 0.48 -6.76
CA VAL A 47 -2.31 -0.20 -7.32
C VAL A 47 -3.03 -1.06 -6.27
N GLU A 48 -2.33 -1.74 -5.36
CA GLU A 48 -2.97 -2.48 -4.24
C GLU A 48 -3.77 -1.56 -3.30
N ASN A 49 -3.27 -0.35 -3.04
CA ASN A 49 -3.98 0.67 -2.26
C ASN A 49 -5.21 1.23 -3.01
N PHE A 50 -5.16 1.35 -4.34
CA PHE A 50 -6.35 1.71 -5.13
C PHE A 50 -7.34 0.54 -5.27
N MET A 51 -6.87 -0.71 -5.30
CA MET A 51 -7.71 -1.90 -5.32
C MET A 51 -8.41 -2.16 -3.97
N SER A 52 -7.82 -1.76 -2.84
CA SER A 52 -8.41 -1.95 -1.51
C SER A 52 -9.55 -0.97 -1.22
N VAL A 53 -9.58 0.19 -1.89
CA VAL A 53 -10.61 1.22 -1.69
C VAL A 53 -11.81 0.97 -2.62
N GLY A 54 -12.92 0.53 -2.03
CA GLY A 54 -14.20 0.29 -2.72
C GLY A 54 -14.56 -1.19 -2.92
N CYS A 55 -13.76 -2.12 -2.40
CA CYS A 55 -14.17 -3.51 -2.28
C CYS A 55 -15.22 -3.64 -1.18
N ASN A 56 -16.48 -3.86 -1.57
CA ASN A 56 -17.44 -4.48 -0.66
C ASN A 56 -16.97 -5.93 -0.44
N PRO A 57 -16.60 -6.36 0.79
CA PRO A 57 -16.10 -7.71 1.05
C PRO A 57 -17.10 -8.84 0.66
N ALA A 58 -18.34 -8.48 0.31
CA ALA A 58 -19.37 -9.40 -0.18
C ALA A 58 -19.40 -9.63 -1.71
N LEU A 59 -18.59 -8.93 -2.52
CA LEU A 59 -18.55 -9.04 -3.98
C LEU A 59 -17.14 -9.40 -4.46
N GLU A 60 -17.00 -10.30 -5.44
CA GLU A 60 -15.74 -10.47 -6.17
C GLU A 60 -15.31 -9.09 -6.70
N SER A 61 -14.13 -8.63 -6.27
CA SER A 61 -13.60 -7.31 -6.64
C SER A 61 -13.62 -7.14 -8.17
N PRO A 62 -14.20 -6.04 -8.69
CA PRO A 62 -14.09 -5.72 -10.12
C PRO A 62 -12.62 -5.60 -10.53
N ARG A 63 -12.30 -5.97 -11.78
CA ARG A 63 -10.92 -5.90 -12.29
C ARG A 63 -10.49 -4.46 -12.54
N SER A 64 -9.22 -4.15 -12.28
CA SER A 64 -8.62 -2.86 -12.61
C SER A 64 -7.96 -2.90 -13.98
N PHE A 65 -8.39 -2.03 -14.88
CA PHE A 65 -7.75 -1.79 -16.16
C PHE A 65 -6.67 -0.72 -15.95
N ILE A 66 -5.44 -1.02 -16.39
CA ILE A 66 -4.25 -0.23 -16.10
C ILE A 66 -3.48 0.02 -17.39
N ASN A 67 -3.28 1.29 -17.71
CA ASN A 67 -2.53 1.80 -18.84
C ASN A 67 -1.03 1.66 -18.65
N PHE A 68 -0.39 0.74 -19.38
CA PHE A 68 1.06 0.54 -19.32
C PHE A 68 1.76 1.13 -20.56
N PRO A 69 2.72 2.06 -20.36
CA PRO A 69 3.62 2.50 -21.43
C PRO A 69 4.46 1.36 -22.00
N GLN A 70 5.02 1.59 -23.19
CA GLN A 70 5.80 0.59 -23.92
C GLN A 70 6.97 0.03 -23.09
N GLU A 71 7.75 0.88 -22.42
CA GLU A 71 8.91 0.45 -21.63
C GLU A 71 8.50 -0.42 -20.44
N SER A 72 7.36 -0.09 -19.80
CA SER A 72 6.79 -0.89 -18.72
C SER A 72 6.36 -2.29 -19.18
N LEU A 73 5.80 -2.39 -20.40
CA LEU A 73 5.43 -3.67 -21.00
C LEU A 73 6.67 -4.50 -21.35
N ILE A 74 7.69 -3.89 -21.97
CA ILE A 74 8.94 -4.55 -22.34
C ILE A 74 9.68 -5.06 -21.09
N SER A 75 9.69 -4.26 -20.03
CA SER A 75 10.30 -4.61 -18.73
C SER A 75 9.45 -5.57 -17.89
N LEU A 76 8.32 -6.06 -18.43
CA LEU A 76 7.40 -7.00 -17.78
C LEU A 76 6.89 -6.54 -16.40
N ILE A 77 6.77 -5.23 -16.18
CA ILE A 77 6.21 -4.65 -14.95
C ILE A 77 4.84 -5.24 -14.58
N PRO A 78 3.91 -5.53 -15.53
CA PRO A 78 2.62 -6.17 -15.21
C PRO A 78 2.74 -7.48 -14.41
N THR A 79 3.87 -8.19 -14.49
CA THR A 79 4.10 -9.44 -13.76
C THR A 79 4.20 -9.25 -12.24
N SER A 80 4.42 -8.01 -11.79
CA SER A 80 4.43 -7.64 -10.38
C SER A 80 3.04 -7.65 -9.74
N PHE A 81 1.97 -7.66 -10.54
CA PHE A 81 0.59 -7.56 -10.08
C PHE A 81 -0.16 -8.91 -10.15
N PRO A 82 -1.14 -9.16 -9.27
CA PRO A 82 -1.96 -10.36 -9.34
C PRO A 82 -2.78 -10.41 -10.64
N LYS A 83 -2.45 -11.33 -11.54
CA LYS A 83 -3.10 -11.47 -12.87
C LYS A 83 -4.63 -11.60 -12.86
N ARG A 84 -5.23 -12.03 -11.75
CA ARG A 84 -6.70 -12.13 -11.61
C ARG A 84 -7.37 -10.78 -11.33
N LYS A 85 -6.62 -9.82 -10.81
CA LYS A 85 -7.12 -8.50 -10.38
C LYS A 85 -6.94 -7.41 -11.43
N ILE A 86 -6.06 -7.60 -12.42
CA ILE A 86 -5.75 -6.57 -13.42
C ILE A 86 -6.08 -6.99 -14.86
N VAL A 87 -6.31 -5.98 -15.70
CA VAL A 87 -6.25 -6.04 -17.15
C VAL A 87 -5.12 -5.12 -17.60
N VAL A 88 -4.23 -5.63 -18.43
CA VAL A 88 -3.08 -4.88 -18.97
C VAL A 88 -3.53 -4.13 -20.21
N GLU A 89 -3.57 -2.80 -20.15
CA GLU A 89 -3.90 -1.96 -21.30
C GLU A 89 -2.63 -1.48 -22.00
N VAL A 90 -2.58 -1.73 -23.31
CA VAL A 90 -1.51 -1.27 -24.19
C VAL A 90 -1.96 0.05 -24.81
N LEU A 91 -1.26 1.13 -24.49
CA LEU A 91 -1.58 2.48 -24.94
C LEU A 91 -1.47 2.64 -26.47
N GLU A 92 -2.26 3.54 -27.04
CA GLU A 92 -2.20 3.92 -28.46
C GLU A 92 -0.83 4.49 -28.88
N THR A 93 -0.10 5.09 -27.94
CA THR A 93 1.24 5.66 -28.17
C THR A 93 2.32 4.60 -28.33
N CYS A 94 2.03 3.34 -28.03
CA CYS A 94 2.99 2.25 -28.17
C CYS A 94 3.27 1.94 -29.65
N ILE A 95 4.55 1.76 -29.97
CA ILE A 95 4.99 1.44 -31.32
C ILE A 95 4.87 -0.09 -31.53
N PRO A 96 4.14 -0.59 -32.55
CA PRO A 96 3.91 -2.02 -32.79
C PRO A 96 5.15 -2.75 -33.35
N ASN A 97 6.28 -2.67 -32.66
CA ASN A 97 7.56 -3.29 -33.00
C ASN A 97 7.71 -4.72 -32.44
N ASP A 98 8.85 -5.37 -32.72
CA ASP A 98 9.09 -6.77 -32.35
C ASP A 98 9.29 -6.99 -30.84
N GLU A 99 9.81 -5.97 -30.14
CA GLU A 99 10.02 -5.99 -28.70
C GLU A 99 8.68 -5.98 -27.96
N LEU A 100 7.81 -5.02 -28.29
CA LEU A 100 6.46 -4.93 -27.74
C LEU A 100 5.66 -6.21 -28.05
N PHE A 101 5.77 -6.72 -29.28
CA PHE A 101 5.11 -7.96 -29.68
C PHE A 101 5.54 -9.15 -28.81
N SER A 102 6.85 -9.25 -28.54
CA SER A 102 7.41 -10.30 -27.68
C SER A 102 6.92 -10.19 -26.24
N ALA A 103 6.85 -8.97 -25.70
CA ALA A 103 6.34 -8.69 -24.36
C ALA A 103 4.85 -9.07 -24.21
N ILE A 104 3.99 -8.60 -25.12
CA ILE A 104 2.55 -8.90 -25.12
C ILE A 104 2.32 -10.42 -25.22
N LYS A 105 3.04 -11.10 -26.12
CA LYS A 105 2.97 -12.56 -26.26
C LYS A 105 3.40 -13.29 -24.99
N HIS A 106 4.41 -12.78 -24.28
CA HIS A 106 4.87 -13.33 -23.02
C HIS A 106 3.81 -13.18 -21.92
N LEU A 107 3.27 -11.97 -21.73
CA LEU A 107 2.22 -11.69 -20.75
C LEU A 107 0.96 -12.53 -20.99
N HIS A 108 0.56 -12.68 -22.25
CA HIS A 108 -0.56 -13.54 -22.64
C HIS A 108 -0.32 -15.01 -22.21
N ARG A 109 0.89 -15.55 -22.44
CA ARG A 109 1.25 -16.91 -22.02
C ARG A 109 1.24 -17.10 -20.49
N MET A 110 1.54 -16.05 -19.73
CA MET A 110 1.45 -16.06 -18.26
C MET A 110 0.00 -16.02 -17.74
N GLY A 111 -0.97 -15.78 -18.63
CA GLY A 111 -2.40 -15.75 -18.34
C GLY A 111 -2.92 -14.38 -17.89
N TYR A 112 -2.24 -13.29 -18.27
CA TYR A 112 -2.78 -11.93 -18.13
C TYR A 112 -3.83 -11.66 -19.21
N ILE A 113 -4.86 -10.92 -18.83
CA ILE A 113 -5.82 -10.36 -19.79
C ILE A 113 -5.23 -9.08 -20.35
N ILE A 114 -5.24 -8.97 -21.66
CA ILE A 114 -4.64 -7.85 -22.39
C ILE A 114 -5.73 -7.12 -23.17
N ALA A 115 -5.75 -5.80 -23.02
CA ALA A 115 -6.57 -4.89 -23.81
C ALA A 115 -5.68 -4.00 -24.68
N LEU A 116 -6.11 -3.74 -25.91
CA LEU A 116 -5.52 -2.70 -26.75
C LEU A 116 -6.39 -1.45 -26.62
N ASP A 117 -5.77 -0.36 -26.18
CA ASP A 117 -6.41 0.93 -25.94
C ASP A 117 -6.44 1.79 -27.21
N ASP A 118 -7.49 2.59 -27.39
CA ASP A 118 -7.69 3.48 -28.55
C ASP A 118 -7.23 2.86 -29.90
N PHE A 119 -7.69 1.62 -30.17
CA PHE A 119 -7.13 0.79 -31.23
C PHE A 119 -7.33 1.40 -32.63
N SER A 120 -6.22 1.74 -33.29
CA SER A 120 -6.22 2.12 -34.70
C SER A 120 -6.47 0.89 -35.59
N LEU A 121 -7.27 1.03 -36.65
CA LEU A 121 -7.61 -0.06 -37.57
C LEU A 121 -6.46 -0.46 -38.51
N ASP A 122 -5.22 -0.16 -38.14
CA ASP A 122 -4.02 -0.35 -38.95
C ASP A 122 -3.57 -1.81 -38.97
N ALA A 123 -3.18 -2.29 -40.16
CA ALA A 123 -2.76 -3.67 -40.36
C ALA A 123 -1.52 -4.07 -39.53
N VAL A 124 -0.71 -3.10 -39.08
CA VAL A 124 0.46 -3.35 -38.23
C VAL A 124 0.10 -4.01 -36.90
N TRP A 125 -1.13 -3.81 -36.43
CA TRP A 125 -1.63 -4.40 -35.20
C TRP A 125 -2.21 -5.81 -35.37
N ASP A 126 -2.44 -6.29 -36.60
CA ASP A 126 -3.07 -7.59 -36.85
C ASP A 126 -2.31 -8.74 -36.20
N ARG A 127 -0.97 -8.64 -36.14
CA ARG A 127 -0.13 -9.66 -35.48
C ARG A 127 -0.32 -9.72 -33.97
N PHE A 128 -0.74 -8.63 -33.33
CA PHE A 128 -0.96 -8.53 -31.88
C PHE A 128 -2.34 -9.07 -31.47
N LEU A 129 -3.33 -8.96 -32.35
CA LEU A 129 -4.70 -9.37 -32.07
C LEU A 129 -4.81 -10.79 -31.47
N PRO A 130 -4.11 -11.85 -31.93
CA PRO A 130 -4.11 -13.19 -31.30
C PRO A 130 -3.82 -13.24 -29.80
N TYR A 131 -3.16 -12.21 -29.26
CA TYR A 131 -2.76 -12.14 -27.85
C TYR A 131 -3.57 -11.11 -27.06
N ALA A 132 -4.43 -10.32 -27.72
CA ALA A 132 -5.36 -9.39 -27.10
C ALA A 132 -6.71 -10.06 -26.85
N HIS A 133 -7.25 -9.86 -25.64
CA HIS A 133 -8.55 -10.37 -25.22
C HIS A 133 -9.65 -9.33 -25.43
N ILE A 134 -9.29 -8.06 -25.25
CA ILE A 134 -10.17 -6.90 -25.36
C ILE A 134 -9.56 -5.94 -26.38
N VAL A 135 -10.39 -5.38 -27.25
CA VAL A 135 -10.01 -4.27 -28.14
C VAL A 135 -10.94 -3.12 -27.83
N LYS A 136 -10.38 -2.00 -27.39
CA LYS A 136 -11.11 -0.78 -27.07
C LYS A 136 -11.15 0.10 -28.32
N LEU A 137 -12.33 0.61 -28.64
CA LEU A 137 -12.58 1.45 -29.80
C LEU A 137 -13.28 2.72 -29.34
N ASP A 138 -12.62 3.86 -29.49
CA ASP A 138 -13.24 5.18 -29.36
C ASP A 138 -14.23 5.38 -30.52
N ILE A 139 -15.53 5.29 -30.20
CA ILE A 139 -16.60 5.45 -31.20
C ILE A 139 -16.81 6.91 -31.62
N MET A 140 -16.32 7.87 -30.84
CA MET A 140 -16.34 9.29 -31.17
C MET A 140 -15.24 9.62 -32.18
N GLN A 141 -14.03 9.10 -31.98
CA GLN A 141 -12.89 9.32 -32.87
C GLN A 141 -12.99 8.51 -34.18
N LEU A 142 -13.32 7.23 -34.10
CA LEU A 142 -13.47 6.38 -35.29
C LEU A 142 -14.78 6.64 -36.06
N GLY A 143 -15.78 7.18 -35.36
CA GLY A 143 -17.16 7.22 -35.82
C GLY A 143 -17.89 5.91 -35.58
N ILE A 144 -19.06 5.99 -34.95
CA ILE A 144 -19.80 4.81 -34.48
C ILE A 144 -20.12 3.80 -35.59
N ASN A 145 -20.45 4.26 -36.80
CA ASN A 145 -20.76 3.39 -37.93
C ASN A 145 -19.55 2.55 -38.35
N VAL A 146 -18.37 3.17 -38.44
CA VAL A 146 -17.11 2.51 -38.81
C VAL A 146 -16.73 1.47 -37.76
N ALA A 147 -16.83 1.85 -36.48
CA ALA A 147 -16.55 0.94 -35.37
C ALA A 147 -17.52 -0.25 -35.36
N CYS A 148 -18.82 -0.02 -35.56
CA CYS A 148 -19.83 -1.05 -35.64
C CYS A 148 -19.60 -2.03 -36.81
N ASP A 149 -19.28 -1.51 -37.99
CA ASP A 149 -19.02 -2.34 -39.18
C ASP A 149 -17.75 -3.19 -39.00
N TYR A 150 -16.72 -2.63 -38.39
CA TYR A 150 -15.51 -3.38 -38.04
C TYR A 150 -15.81 -4.54 -37.10
N VAL A 151 -16.54 -4.30 -36.00
CA VAL A 151 -16.90 -5.35 -35.04
C VAL A 151 -17.77 -6.43 -35.69
N LYS A 152 -18.77 -6.05 -36.47
CA LYS A 152 -19.61 -7.00 -37.24
C LYS A 152 -18.76 -7.85 -38.19
N LYS A 153 -17.83 -7.23 -38.92
CA LYS A 153 -16.90 -7.92 -39.83
C LYS A 153 -16.06 -8.94 -39.07
N LYS A 154 -15.37 -8.54 -38.00
CA LYS A 154 -14.51 -9.43 -37.21
C LYS A 154 -15.29 -10.57 -36.57
N LYS A 155 -16.52 -10.33 -36.10
CA LYS A 155 -17.38 -11.40 -35.57
C LYS A 155 -17.79 -12.41 -36.65
N ARG A 156 -18.11 -11.96 -37.87
CA ARG A 156 -18.39 -12.86 -39.02
C ARG A 156 -17.16 -13.70 -39.39
N GLU A 157 -15.96 -13.15 -39.23
CA GLU A 157 -14.68 -13.87 -39.42
C GLU A 157 -14.36 -14.85 -38.28
N GLY A 158 -15.25 -15.01 -37.28
CA GLY A 158 -15.06 -15.94 -36.16
C GLY A 158 -14.11 -15.44 -35.07
N CYS A 159 -13.82 -14.13 -35.03
CA CYS A 159 -13.03 -13.52 -33.97
C CYS A 159 -13.73 -13.69 -32.60
N LYS A 160 -13.04 -14.33 -31.64
CA LYS A 160 -13.57 -14.59 -30.28
C LYS A 160 -13.31 -13.46 -29.28
N ARG A 161 -12.71 -12.36 -29.72
CA ARG A 161 -12.27 -11.25 -28.85
C ARG A 161 -13.48 -10.43 -28.40
N HIS A 162 -13.37 -9.83 -27.23
CA HIS A 162 -14.34 -8.86 -26.77
C HIS A 162 -13.98 -7.47 -27.28
N TYR A 163 -15.00 -6.69 -27.61
CA TYR A 163 -14.85 -5.30 -28.02
C TYR A 163 -15.48 -4.40 -26.98
N LEU A 164 -14.76 -3.34 -26.62
CA LEU A 164 -15.20 -2.31 -25.68
C LEU A 164 -15.43 -1.02 -26.48
N ALA A 165 -16.63 -0.44 -26.34
CA ALA A 165 -16.94 0.86 -26.94
C ALA A 165 -16.63 1.96 -25.92
N GLU A 166 -15.73 2.87 -26.27
CA GLU A 166 -15.33 4.01 -25.45
C GLU A 166 -16.01 5.29 -25.88
N ARG A 167 -16.09 6.26 -24.96
CA ARG A 167 -16.75 7.56 -25.16
C ARG A 167 -18.20 7.42 -25.64
N VAL A 168 -18.94 6.47 -25.06
CA VAL A 168 -20.40 6.38 -25.26
C VAL A 168 -21.10 7.48 -24.46
N GLU A 169 -21.68 8.46 -25.14
CA GLU A 169 -22.28 9.65 -24.52
C GLU A 169 -23.82 9.62 -24.53
N THR A 170 -24.43 8.81 -25.39
CA THR A 170 -25.89 8.69 -25.51
C THR A 170 -26.40 7.25 -25.47
N ASN A 171 -27.69 7.07 -25.15
CA ASN A 171 -28.35 5.76 -25.18
C ASN A 171 -28.44 5.19 -26.61
N GLU A 172 -28.53 6.05 -27.61
CA GLU A 172 -28.60 5.64 -29.02
C GLU A 172 -27.28 5.01 -29.47
N GLU A 173 -26.15 5.63 -29.12
CA GLU A 173 -24.82 5.09 -29.38
C GLU A 173 -24.61 3.74 -28.68
N PHE A 174 -25.05 3.63 -27.41
CA PHE A 174 -25.02 2.36 -26.70
C PHE A 174 -25.80 1.27 -27.45
N GLN A 175 -27.00 1.58 -27.94
CA GLN A 175 -27.84 0.61 -28.64
C GLN A 175 -27.21 0.17 -29.96
N GLN A 176 -26.66 1.10 -30.74
CA GLN A 176 -25.95 0.79 -31.98
C GLN A 176 -24.73 -0.12 -31.74
N ALA A 177 -23.90 0.21 -30.75
CA ALA A 177 -22.77 -0.62 -30.36
C ALA A 177 -23.22 -2.00 -29.82
N PHE A 178 -24.31 -2.06 -29.06
CA PHE A 178 -24.90 -3.30 -28.56
C PHE A 178 -25.32 -4.24 -29.68
N ASP A 179 -25.99 -3.70 -30.70
CA ASP A 179 -26.49 -4.45 -31.85
C ASP A 179 -25.34 -4.87 -32.79
N ALA A 180 -24.28 -4.07 -32.91
CA ALA A 180 -23.06 -4.44 -33.62
C ALA A 180 -22.27 -5.57 -32.95
N GLY A 181 -22.51 -5.80 -31.66
CA GLY A 181 -21.97 -6.93 -30.92
C GLY A 181 -20.79 -6.57 -30.02
N PHE A 182 -20.62 -5.30 -29.64
CA PHE A 182 -19.76 -4.92 -28.52
C PHE A 182 -20.16 -5.65 -27.24
N TYR A 183 -19.20 -5.88 -26.35
CA TYR A 183 -19.41 -6.65 -25.13
C TYR A 183 -19.24 -5.79 -23.86
N PHE A 184 -18.35 -4.80 -23.92
CA PHE A 184 -18.09 -3.85 -22.86
C PHE A 184 -18.35 -2.41 -23.32
N TYR A 185 -18.61 -1.52 -22.36
CA TYR A 185 -18.97 -0.12 -22.62
C TYR A 185 -18.37 0.80 -21.56
N GLN A 186 -17.93 1.97 -22.01
CA GLN A 186 -17.39 3.04 -21.18
C GLN A 186 -17.76 4.39 -21.78
N GLY A 187 -18.19 5.33 -20.94
CA GLY A 187 -18.56 6.67 -21.40
C GLY A 187 -19.51 7.40 -20.45
N TYR A 188 -19.68 8.69 -20.68
CA TYR A 188 -20.42 9.60 -19.79
C TYR A 188 -21.92 9.31 -19.73
N PHE A 189 -22.46 8.57 -20.71
CA PHE A 189 -23.84 8.07 -20.64
C PHE A 189 -24.08 7.21 -19.39
N PHE A 190 -23.09 6.44 -18.95
CA PHE A 190 -23.21 5.54 -17.80
C PHE A 190 -22.78 6.21 -16.50
N SER A 191 -21.59 6.78 -16.50
CA SER A 191 -21.02 7.48 -15.35
C SER A 191 -19.87 8.37 -15.81
N LYS A 192 -19.75 9.54 -15.17
CA LYS A 192 -18.54 10.36 -15.28
C LYS A 192 -17.40 9.72 -14.46
N PRO A 193 -16.13 9.96 -14.82
CA PRO A 193 -14.99 9.55 -14.02
C PRO A 193 -15.10 10.11 -12.60
N GLU A 194 -14.91 9.23 -11.61
CA GLU A 194 -14.89 9.60 -10.20
C GLU A 194 -13.45 9.92 -9.81
N ILE A 195 -13.20 11.12 -9.30
CA ILE A 195 -11.88 11.48 -8.76
C ILE A 195 -11.79 10.90 -7.35
N ILE A 196 -10.92 9.92 -7.16
CA ILE A 196 -10.55 9.46 -5.83
C ILE A 196 -9.38 10.33 -5.36
N LYS A 197 -9.65 11.23 -4.41
CA LYS A 197 -8.60 12.01 -3.77
C LYS A 197 -7.92 11.15 -2.70
N ASN A 198 -6.85 10.46 -3.07
CA ASN A 198 -5.96 9.83 -2.11
C ASN A 198 -4.62 10.55 -2.10
N ARG A 199 -4.09 10.81 -0.90
CA ARG A 199 -2.71 11.27 -0.76
C ARG A 199 -1.81 10.12 -1.20
N VAL A 200 -0.96 10.35 -2.21
CA VAL A 200 0.03 9.33 -2.58
C VAL A 200 0.96 9.16 -1.40
N VAL A 201 0.95 7.94 -0.90
CA VAL A 201 1.92 7.47 0.06
C VAL A 201 3.27 7.55 -0.63
N LYS A 202 4.17 8.38 -0.12
CA LYS A 202 5.53 8.43 -0.70
C LYS A 202 6.13 7.03 -0.65
N PRO A 203 7.00 6.62 -1.60
CA PRO A 203 7.64 5.30 -1.58
C PRO A 203 8.28 4.96 -0.22
N GLU A 204 8.85 5.97 0.43
CA GLU A 204 9.39 5.96 1.80
C GLU A 204 8.33 5.64 2.89
N GLU A 205 7.14 6.25 2.80
CA GLU A 205 6.02 5.99 3.70
C GLU A 205 5.43 4.59 3.48
N VAL A 206 5.59 4.02 2.28
CA VAL A 206 5.13 2.66 1.98
C VAL A 206 6.03 1.62 2.66
N LEU A 207 7.35 1.76 2.53
CA LEU A 207 8.30 0.89 3.22
C LEU A 207 8.06 0.91 4.75
N THR A 208 7.83 2.11 5.28
CA THR A 208 7.46 2.33 6.67
C THR A 208 6.20 1.54 7.06
N MET A 209 5.12 1.64 6.29
CA MET A 209 3.88 0.91 6.56
C MET A 209 4.05 -0.61 6.48
N GLN A 210 4.84 -1.10 5.54
CA GLN A 210 5.10 -2.54 5.42
C GLN A 210 5.91 -3.08 6.59
N LEU A 211 6.91 -2.32 7.05
CA LEU A 211 7.68 -2.69 8.25
C LEU A 211 6.77 -2.73 9.49
N PHE A 212 5.87 -1.75 9.66
CA PHE A 212 4.90 -1.77 10.74
C PHE A 212 3.95 -2.97 10.66
N GLN A 213 3.42 -3.29 9.48
CA GLN A 213 2.57 -4.45 9.27
C GLN A 213 3.28 -5.77 9.63
N GLU A 214 4.54 -5.95 9.25
CA GLU A 214 5.27 -7.17 9.57
C GLU A 214 5.51 -7.29 11.08
N VAL A 215 5.85 -6.18 11.76
CA VAL A 215 6.14 -6.22 13.20
C VAL A 215 4.88 -6.46 14.05
N CYS A 216 3.71 -6.05 13.57
CA CYS A 216 2.45 -6.22 14.30
C CYS A 216 1.85 -7.63 14.20
N ARG A 217 2.42 -8.51 13.37
CA ARG A 217 1.98 -9.91 13.27
C ARG A 217 2.44 -10.72 14.47
N ASP A 218 1.58 -11.66 14.87
CA ASP A 218 1.90 -12.65 15.89
C ASP A 218 3.12 -13.50 15.48
N ASP A 219 3.11 -14.02 14.24
CA ASP A 219 4.22 -14.76 13.64
C ASP A 219 4.97 -13.88 12.63
N VAL A 220 6.21 -13.50 12.97
CA VAL A 220 6.99 -12.56 12.16
C VAL A 220 7.75 -13.26 11.05
N ASN A 221 7.50 -12.78 9.83
CA ASN A 221 8.24 -13.23 8.66
C ASN A 221 9.58 -12.49 8.54
N PHE A 222 10.61 -13.02 9.19
CA PHE A 222 11.94 -12.41 9.18
C PHE A 222 12.57 -12.30 7.79
N ASN A 223 12.29 -13.24 6.88
CA ASN A 223 12.76 -13.14 5.49
C ASN A 223 12.12 -11.92 4.80
N ARG A 224 10.86 -11.62 5.12
CA ARG A 224 10.16 -10.45 4.59
C ARG A 224 10.72 -9.16 5.17
N ILE A 225 10.96 -9.10 6.48
CA ILE A 225 11.61 -7.94 7.13
C ILE A 225 13.00 -7.70 6.53
N GLU A 226 13.81 -8.75 6.34
CA GLU A 226 15.12 -8.65 5.70
C GLU A 226 15.02 -8.07 4.29
N GLN A 227 14.07 -8.56 3.47
CA GLN A 227 13.83 -8.03 2.13
C GLN A 227 13.37 -6.56 2.14
N LEU A 228 12.60 -6.15 3.13
CA LEU A 228 12.14 -4.77 3.27
C LEU A 228 13.30 -3.85 3.68
N ILE A 229 14.07 -4.23 4.69
CA ILE A 229 15.24 -3.45 5.13
C ILE A 229 16.31 -3.39 4.05
N ALA A 230 16.52 -4.47 3.29
CA ALA A 230 17.49 -4.51 2.20
C ALA A 230 17.13 -3.58 1.01
N GLN A 231 15.88 -3.13 0.90
CA GLN A 231 15.49 -2.12 -0.10
C GLN A 231 16.02 -0.73 0.26
N ASP A 232 16.41 -0.49 1.51
CA ASP A 232 16.95 0.79 1.97
C ASP A 232 18.31 0.61 2.66
N VAL A 233 19.35 1.14 2.02
CA VAL A 233 20.74 1.06 2.49
C VAL A 233 20.92 1.77 3.85
N SER A 234 20.17 2.85 4.10
CA SER A 234 20.19 3.59 5.36
C SER A 234 19.62 2.76 6.51
N LEU A 235 18.45 2.13 6.31
CA LEU A 235 17.84 1.25 7.33
C LEU A 235 18.72 0.02 7.60
N SER A 236 19.29 -0.56 6.54
CA SER A 236 20.25 -1.68 6.65
C SER A 236 21.47 -1.30 7.49
N TYR A 237 22.05 -0.12 7.25
CA TYR A 237 23.18 0.38 8.03
C TYR A 237 22.79 0.67 9.49
N GLN A 238 21.62 1.28 9.73
CA GLN A 238 21.13 1.57 11.08
C GLN A 238 20.95 0.29 11.91
N LEU A 239 20.44 -0.79 11.30
CA LEU A 239 20.32 -2.09 11.96
C LEU A 239 21.67 -2.63 12.41
N LEU A 240 22.61 -2.71 11.46
CA LEU A 240 23.93 -3.25 11.76
C LEU A 240 24.66 -2.37 12.78
N LYS A 241 24.52 -1.04 12.70
CA LYS A 241 25.08 -0.11 13.70
C LYS A 241 24.49 -0.39 15.08
N PHE A 242 23.17 -0.47 15.20
CA PHE A 242 22.46 -0.70 16.46
C PHE A 242 22.87 -2.03 17.11
N VAL A 243 22.85 -3.12 16.33
CA VAL A 243 23.23 -4.45 16.84
C VAL A 243 24.66 -4.45 17.37
N ASN A 244 25.59 -3.84 16.62
CA ASN A 244 27.00 -3.80 17.00
C ASN A 244 27.29 -2.85 18.17
N THR A 245 26.47 -1.82 18.42
CA THR A 245 26.62 -0.91 19.58
C THR A 245 25.92 -1.41 20.84
N SER A 246 24.84 -2.18 20.70
CA SER A 246 24.14 -2.83 21.82
C SER A 246 24.85 -4.08 22.33
N ALA A 247 25.68 -4.70 21.50
CA ALA A 247 26.44 -5.90 21.86
C ALA A 247 27.65 -5.56 22.75
N VAL A 248 27.59 -5.93 24.03
CA VAL A 248 28.63 -5.59 25.03
C VAL A 248 29.96 -6.34 24.79
N ARG A 249 29.98 -7.43 24.00
CA ARG A 249 31.18 -8.22 23.67
C ARG A 249 31.02 -9.02 22.35
N LEU A 250 31.37 -8.43 21.21
CA LEU A 250 31.49 -9.16 19.93
C LEU A 250 32.97 -9.34 19.59
N GLU A 251 33.42 -10.58 19.35
CA GLU A 251 34.75 -10.86 18.78
C GLU A 251 34.83 -10.47 17.30
N LYS A 252 33.69 -10.53 16.60
CA LYS A 252 33.54 -10.09 15.20
C LYS A 252 32.26 -9.26 15.05
N PRO A 253 32.29 -8.14 14.31
CA PRO A 253 31.10 -7.35 14.07
C PRO A 253 30.07 -8.14 13.25
N ILE A 254 28.80 -7.97 13.61
CA ILE A 254 27.66 -8.52 12.88
C ILE A 254 27.52 -7.76 11.56
N SER A 255 27.44 -8.50 10.45
CA SER A 255 27.44 -7.94 9.09
C SER A 255 26.21 -8.32 8.26
N SER A 256 25.27 -9.08 8.83
CA SER A 256 24.04 -9.50 8.13
C SER A 256 22.82 -9.48 9.03
N PHE A 257 21.64 -9.31 8.43
CA PHE A 257 20.36 -9.35 9.13
C PHE A 257 20.15 -10.69 9.86
N LYS A 258 20.47 -11.80 9.19
CA LYS A 258 20.36 -13.14 9.78
C LYS A 258 21.22 -13.32 11.04
N GLN A 259 22.43 -12.78 11.06
CA GLN A 259 23.28 -12.78 12.26
C GLN A 259 22.71 -11.88 13.37
N ALA A 260 22.18 -10.71 13.01
CA ALA A 260 21.53 -9.81 13.95
C ALA A 260 20.33 -10.47 14.63
N LEU A 261 19.51 -11.21 13.87
CA LEU A 261 18.36 -11.95 14.38
C LEU A 261 18.77 -13.04 15.38
N VAL A 262 19.78 -13.84 15.04
CA VAL A 262 20.29 -14.89 15.93
C VAL A 262 20.86 -14.32 17.22
N TYR A 263 21.49 -13.13 17.15
CA TYR A 263 22.12 -12.50 18.31
C TYR A 263 21.11 -11.80 19.24
N LEU A 264 20.19 -11.00 18.67
CA LEU A 264 19.25 -10.19 19.45
C LEU A 264 17.98 -10.93 19.84
N GLY A 265 17.58 -11.95 19.06
CA GLY A 265 16.28 -12.60 19.20
C GLY A 265 15.13 -11.79 18.58
N GLU A 266 13.96 -12.42 18.52
CA GLU A 266 12.77 -11.90 17.85
C GLU A 266 12.26 -10.57 18.43
N GLU A 267 12.07 -10.51 19.75
CA GLU A 267 11.48 -9.32 20.40
C GLU A 267 12.31 -8.05 20.14
N GLN A 268 13.63 -8.18 20.21
CA GLN A 268 14.54 -7.05 20.03
C GLN A 268 14.65 -6.61 18.56
N ILE A 269 14.54 -7.55 17.62
CA ILE A 269 14.42 -7.22 16.20
C ILE A 269 13.12 -6.46 15.95
N LYS A 270 11.98 -6.95 16.46
CA LYS A 270 10.70 -6.26 16.27
C LYS A 270 10.73 -4.84 16.85
N MET A 271 11.28 -4.67 18.06
CA MET A 271 11.47 -3.34 18.67
C MET A 271 12.34 -2.44 17.78
N PHE A 272 13.49 -2.93 17.33
CA PHE A 272 14.38 -2.17 16.45
C PHE A 272 13.70 -1.77 15.14
N VAL A 273 13.01 -2.69 14.48
CA VAL A 273 12.31 -2.41 13.22
C VAL A 273 11.22 -1.37 13.43
N THR A 274 10.50 -1.44 14.55
CA THR A 274 9.51 -0.42 14.93
C THR A 274 10.17 0.95 15.10
N LEU A 275 11.30 1.02 15.82
CA LEU A 275 12.06 2.27 16.00
C LEU A 275 12.49 2.87 14.67
N VAL A 276 13.05 2.05 13.78
CA VAL A 276 13.53 2.50 12.48
C VAL A 276 12.39 2.95 11.57
N ALA A 277 11.30 2.19 11.50
CA ALA A 277 10.11 2.59 10.75
C ALA A 277 9.54 3.91 11.28
N THR A 278 9.57 4.13 12.59
CA THR A 278 9.13 5.38 13.23
C THR A 278 10.06 6.54 12.93
N ALA A 279 11.38 6.32 12.98
CA ALA A 279 12.37 7.31 12.60
C ALA A 279 12.19 7.72 11.12
N HIS A 280 11.89 6.74 10.27
CA HIS A 280 11.61 6.96 8.86
C HIS A 280 10.32 7.77 8.65
N ALA A 281 9.24 7.44 9.37
CA ALA A 281 7.99 8.21 9.38
C ALA A 281 8.21 9.68 9.82
N ALA A 282 9.13 9.89 10.75
CA ALA A 282 9.38 11.18 11.37
C ALA A 282 10.36 12.09 10.61
N ILE A 283 10.95 11.66 9.48
CA ILE A 283 12.01 12.42 8.75
C ILE A 283 11.62 13.88 8.48
N ASN A 284 10.35 14.11 8.13
CA ASN A 284 9.82 15.45 7.81
C ASN A 284 8.95 16.04 8.92
N LYS A 285 9.06 15.53 10.15
CA LYS A 285 8.25 15.94 11.31
C LYS A 285 9.08 16.72 12.33
N PRO A 286 8.44 17.51 13.20
CA PRO A 286 9.13 18.13 14.33
C PRO A 286 9.84 17.07 15.15
N LYS A 287 11.12 17.31 15.48
CA LYS A 287 11.92 16.39 16.31
C LYS A 287 11.25 16.04 17.64
N GLU A 288 10.46 16.97 18.18
CA GLU A 288 9.71 16.76 19.42
C GLU A 288 8.63 15.68 19.28
N LEU A 289 7.98 15.56 18.12
CA LEU A 289 6.95 14.53 17.90
C LEU A 289 7.57 13.13 17.90
N TYR A 290 8.74 12.99 17.27
CA TYR A 290 9.52 11.76 17.29
C TYR A 290 9.96 11.39 18.71
N LYS A 291 10.50 12.37 19.44
CA LYS A 291 10.90 12.22 20.85
C LYS A 291 9.74 11.74 21.71
N GLN A 292 8.58 12.39 21.62
CA GLN A 292 7.39 12.03 22.39
C GLN A 292 6.93 10.60 22.09
N SER A 293 6.89 10.19 20.82
CA SER A 293 6.50 8.83 20.42
C SER A 293 7.42 7.77 21.03
N LEU A 294 8.73 8.01 21.04
CA LEU A 294 9.71 7.12 21.63
C LEU A 294 9.62 7.02 23.15
N ILE A 295 9.53 8.16 23.85
CA ILE A 295 9.41 8.18 25.30
C ILE A 295 8.09 7.50 25.73
N LYS A 296 6.99 7.76 25.01
CA LYS A 296 5.68 7.14 25.26
C LYS A 296 5.71 5.62 25.09
N GLY A 297 6.33 5.13 24.01
CA GLY A 297 6.57 3.69 23.79
C GLY A 297 7.38 3.06 24.93
N ARG A 298 8.55 3.65 25.24
CA ARG A 298 9.43 3.13 26.29
C ARG A 298 8.79 3.13 27.67
N PHE A 299 8.05 4.18 28.00
CA PHE A 299 7.31 4.26 29.25
C PHE A 299 6.29 3.11 29.38
N CYS A 300 5.50 2.87 28.33
CA CYS A 300 4.48 1.82 28.35
C CYS A 300 5.12 0.43 28.51
N GLU A 301 6.22 0.16 27.82
CA GLU A 301 7.02 -1.06 27.96
C GLU A 301 7.53 -1.28 29.39
N LEU A 302 8.12 -0.25 30.01
CA LEU A 302 8.66 -0.36 31.36
C LEU A 302 7.55 -0.56 32.40
N MET A 303 6.41 0.11 32.22
CA MET A 303 5.28 -0.03 33.13
C MET A 303 4.63 -1.42 33.05
N ILE A 304 4.45 -1.97 31.85
CA ILE A 304 3.85 -3.31 31.72
C ILE A 304 4.79 -4.40 32.28
N CYS A 305 6.10 -4.26 32.08
CA CYS A 305 7.09 -5.18 32.65
C CYS A 305 7.05 -5.20 34.19
N LYS A 306 6.71 -4.07 34.83
CA LYS A 306 6.54 -3.98 36.29
C LYS A 306 5.25 -4.64 36.77
N CYS A 307 4.27 -4.91 35.89
CA CYS A 307 3.01 -5.58 36.26
C CYS A 307 3.17 -7.08 36.50
N GLN A 308 4.24 -7.71 35.98
CA GLN A 308 4.50 -9.16 36.07
C GLN A 308 3.31 -10.04 35.65
N ASN A 309 2.48 -9.55 34.73
CA ASN A 309 1.26 -10.20 34.26
C ASN A 309 1.48 -11.17 33.08
N GLY A 310 2.72 -11.27 32.57
CA GLY A 310 3.07 -12.09 31.42
C GLY A 310 2.82 -11.44 30.05
N THR A 311 2.29 -10.22 29.99
CA THR A 311 2.14 -9.47 28.74
C THR A 311 3.53 -9.08 28.20
N PRO A 312 3.85 -9.36 26.92
CA PRO A 312 5.13 -8.98 26.34
C PRO A 312 5.33 -7.46 26.37
N GLY A 313 6.46 -7.00 26.90
CA GLY A 313 6.79 -5.57 26.99
C GLY A 313 6.72 -4.86 25.64
N GLN A 314 7.08 -5.58 24.58
CA GLN A 314 7.07 -5.11 23.20
C GLN A 314 5.68 -4.68 22.71
N GLN A 315 4.60 -5.32 23.15
CA GLN A 315 3.24 -4.92 22.76
C GLN A 315 2.89 -3.55 23.34
N ALA A 316 3.26 -3.30 24.60
CA ALA A 316 3.07 -1.99 25.23
C ALA A 316 3.96 -0.92 24.59
N PHE A 317 5.17 -1.29 24.15
CA PHE A 317 6.03 -0.40 23.38
C PHE A 317 5.33 0.07 22.09
N ILE A 318 4.79 -0.87 21.31
CA ILE A 318 4.06 -0.57 20.06
C ILE A 318 2.85 0.31 20.35
N VAL A 319 2.05 0.01 21.38
CA VAL A 319 0.88 0.83 21.75
C VAL A 319 1.28 2.27 22.06
N GLY A 320 2.31 2.47 22.88
CA GLY A 320 2.79 3.81 23.21
C GLY A 320 3.27 4.58 21.97
N LEU A 321 4.05 3.91 21.11
CA LEU A 321 4.59 4.50 19.89
C LEU A 321 3.47 4.84 18.89
N PHE A 322 2.58 3.88 18.61
CA PHE A 322 1.54 3.99 17.59
C PHE A 322 0.45 4.97 17.97
N SER A 323 0.32 5.32 19.24
CA SER A 323 -0.65 6.36 19.67
C SER A 323 -0.39 7.76 19.09
N LEU A 324 0.76 7.99 18.45
CA LEU A 324 1.07 9.22 17.70
C LEU A 324 1.24 8.98 16.19
N LEU A 325 0.82 7.82 15.70
CA LEU A 325 1.09 7.39 14.32
C LEU A 325 0.30 8.20 13.29
N ASP A 326 -0.91 8.64 13.62
CA ASP A 326 -1.71 9.58 12.83
C ASP A 326 -0.96 10.90 12.58
N ALA A 327 -0.36 11.47 13.63
CA ALA A 327 0.42 12.69 13.55
C ALA A 327 1.74 12.49 12.79
N LEU A 328 2.37 11.31 12.94
CA LEU A 328 3.60 10.95 12.23
C LEU A 328 3.34 10.71 10.73
N LEU A 329 2.20 10.15 10.35
CA LEU A 329 1.88 9.81 8.96
C LEU A 329 0.91 10.79 8.26
N ASP A 330 0.39 11.79 8.97
CA ASP A 330 -0.68 12.69 8.52
C ASP A 330 -1.90 11.94 7.95
N ARG A 331 -2.39 10.93 8.69
CA ARG A 331 -3.55 10.14 8.29
C ARG A 331 -4.59 10.05 9.39
N ASN A 332 -5.81 9.71 8.98
CA ASN A 332 -6.82 9.34 9.94
C ASN A 332 -6.36 8.08 10.70
N PHE A 333 -6.53 8.12 12.02
CA PHE A 333 -6.06 7.06 12.89
C PHE A 333 -6.79 5.73 12.65
N ASP A 334 -8.11 5.77 12.46
CA ASP A 334 -8.92 4.56 12.22
C ASP A 334 -8.52 3.88 10.90
N GLU A 335 -8.26 4.65 9.85
CA GLU A 335 -7.78 4.13 8.56
C GLU A 335 -6.41 3.45 8.68
N LEU A 336 -5.52 3.97 9.53
CA LEU A 336 -4.20 3.39 9.77
C LEU A 336 -4.31 2.03 10.48
N LEU A 337 -5.15 1.94 11.51
CA LEU A 337 -5.27 0.71 12.31
C LEU A 337 -5.81 -0.46 11.48
N VAL A 338 -6.79 -0.21 10.60
CA VAL A 338 -7.30 -1.22 9.66
C VAL A 338 -6.20 -1.79 8.76
N GLN A 339 -5.22 -0.96 8.37
CA GLN A 339 -4.12 -1.39 7.53
C GLN A 339 -3.06 -2.22 8.29
N LEU A 340 -2.88 -2.01 9.59
CA LEU A 340 -1.77 -2.57 10.36
C LEU A 340 -1.99 -4.02 10.84
N SER A 341 -3.22 -4.54 10.72
CA SER A 341 -3.56 -5.92 11.14
C SER A 341 -3.09 -6.24 12.57
N LEU A 342 -3.45 -5.35 13.51
CA LEU A 342 -3.04 -5.44 14.91
C LEU A 342 -3.76 -6.59 15.63
N SER A 343 -3.17 -7.09 16.71
CA SER A 343 -3.90 -7.97 17.64
C SER A 343 -5.02 -7.19 18.34
N GLU A 344 -6.06 -7.92 18.76
CA GLU A 344 -7.25 -7.33 19.39
C GLU A 344 -6.87 -6.49 20.63
N ASP A 345 -5.93 -6.96 21.45
CA ASP A 345 -5.46 -6.25 22.65
C ASP A 345 -4.80 -4.90 22.32
N ILE A 346 -4.02 -4.83 21.23
CA ILE A 346 -3.34 -3.60 20.79
C ILE A 346 -4.36 -2.63 20.17
N GLU A 347 -5.26 -3.13 19.34
CA GLU A 347 -6.30 -2.33 18.70
C GLU A 347 -7.24 -1.70 19.74
N GLN A 348 -7.71 -2.49 20.71
CA GLN A 348 -8.54 -2.01 21.80
C GLN A 348 -7.83 -0.95 22.65
N ALA A 349 -6.53 -1.14 22.93
CA ALA A 349 -5.71 -0.19 23.67
C ALA A 349 -5.51 1.14 22.93
N LEU A 350 -5.40 1.13 21.60
CA LEU A 350 -5.23 2.34 20.80
C LEU A 350 -6.56 3.08 20.58
N LEU A 351 -7.65 2.36 20.28
CA LEU A 351 -8.95 2.96 19.97
C LEU A 351 -9.72 3.41 21.22
N THR A 352 -9.79 2.55 22.23
CA THR A 352 -10.66 2.75 23.40
C THR A 352 -9.88 2.95 24.69
N GLN A 353 -8.54 2.86 24.63
CA GLN A 353 -7.65 2.91 25.78
C GLN A 353 -8.08 1.93 26.89
N SER A 354 -8.60 0.78 26.51
CA SER A 354 -9.07 -0.27 27.42
C SER A 354 -7.99 -1.33 27.66
N GLY A 355 -8.24 -2.22 28.61
CA GLY A 355 -7.30 -3.28 28.97
C GLY A 355 -6.02 -2.78 29.66
N LEU A 356 -5.09 -3.71 29.86
CA LEU A 356 -3.82 -3.43 30.53
C LEU A 356 -2.93 -2.49 29.71
N LEU A 357 -2.82 -2.75 28.40
CA LEU A 357 -2.04 -1.92 27.49
C LEU A 357 -2.58 -0.48 27.40
N GLY A 358 -3.91 -0.32 27.28
CA GLY A 358 -4.54 1.01 27.26
C GLY A 358 -4.42 1.74 28.60
N SER A 359 -4.34 1.01 29.72
CA SER A 359 -4.08 1.62 31.03
C SER A 359 -2.65 2.20 31.13
N MET A 360 -1.65 1.55 30.53
CA MET A 360 -0.28 2.11 30.44
C MET A 360 -0.28 3.42 29.63
N LEU A 361 -1.01 3.43 28.52
CA LEU A 361 -1.15 4.61 27.67
C LEU A 361 -1.82 5.78 28.42
N LYS A 362 -2.90 5.50 29.15
CA LYS A 362 -3.57 6.47 30.03
C LYS A 362 -2.64 7.04 31.09
N LEU A 363 -1.81 6.22 31.73
CA LEU A 363 -0.86 6.71 32.72
C LEU A 363 0.09 7.74 32.11
N TYR A 364 0.65 7.46 30.93
CA TYR A 364 1.51 8.41 30.24
C TYR A 364 0.80 9.73 29.94
N GLU A 365 -0.42 9.67 29.39
CA GLU A 365 -1.18 10.87 29.03
C GLU A 365 -1.54 11.74 30.23
N ASN A 366 -1.75 11.14 31.41
CA ASN A 366 -1.97 11.90 32.63
C ASN A 366 -0.67 12.50 33.19
N VAL A 367 0.47 11.83 33.03
CA VAL A 367 1.80 12.40 33.35
C VAL A 367 2.06 13.63 32.48
N ASP A 368 1.82 13.53 31.17
CA ASP A 368 2.04 14.62 30.21
C ASP A 368 1.13 15.84 30.49
N LYS A 369 -0.10 15.60 30.99
CA LYS A 369 -1.05 16.65 31.41
C LYS A 369 -0.80 17.19 32.83
N GLY A 370 0.06 16.53 33.62
CA GLY A 370 0.26 16.85 35.04
C GLY A 370 -0.96 16.55 35.93
N ASP A 371 -1.83 15.61 35.53
CA ASP A 371 -3.05 15.26 36.27
C ASP A 371 -2.75 14.21 37.36
N TRP A 372 -2.21 14.68 38.48
CA TRP A 372 -1.81 13.84 39.61
C TRP A 372 -2.98 13.07 40.25
N THR A 373 -4.21 13.58 40.18
CA THR A 373 -5.37 12.89 40.75
C THR A 373 -5.74 11.64 39.96
N HIS A 374 -5.70 11.71 38.63
CA HIS A 374 -5.98 10.55 37.79
C HIS A 374 -4.81 9.56 37.78
N ILE A 375 -3.55 10.03 37.87
CA ILE A 375 -2.38 9.16 38.03
C ILE A 375 -2.54 8.29 39.28
N ASP A 376 -2.91 8.89 40.41
CA ASP A 376 -3.10 8.15 41.67
C ASP A 376 -4.20 7.09 41.58
N GLN A 377 -5.32 7.42 40.91
CA GLN A 377 -6.44 6.48 40.74
C GLN A 377 -6.07 5.30 39.85
N VAL A 378 -5.49 5.55 38.68
CA VAL A 378 -5.10 4.50 37.72
C VAL A 378 -3.92 3.68 38.25
N SER A 379 -2.98 4.31 38.97
CA SER A 379 -1.85 3.59 39.59
C SER A 379 -2.35 2.60 40.64
N ARG A 380 -3.31 2.99 41.48
CA ARG A 380 -3.88 2.11 42.52
C ARG A 380 -4.60 0.91 41.94
N SER A 381 -5.36 1.08 40.85
CA SER A 381 -6.05 -0.06 40.21
C SER A 381 -5.07 -1.07 39.59
N LEU A 382 -3.86 -0.62 39.22
CA LEU A 382 -2.78 -1.44 38.67
C LEU A 382 -1.79 -1.95 39.73
N GLY A 383 -1.97 -1.57 41.00
CA GLY A 383 -1.06 -1.97 42.09
C GLY A 383 0.25 -1.17 42.16
N PHE A 384 0.32 0.00 41.54
CA PHE A 384 1.48 0.89 41.57
C PHE A 384 1.28 2.13 42.45
N SER A 385 2.40 2.75 42.82
CA SER A 385 2.40 4.09 43.42
C SER A 385 2.64 5.16 42.35
N ALA A 386 2.12 6.38 42.53
CA ALA A 386 2.42 7.49 41.62
C ALA A 386 3.94 7.75 41.47
N LYS A 387 4.72 7.52 42.53
CA LYS A 387 6.19 7.60 42.49
C LYS A 387 6.82 6.57 41.55
N THR A 388 6.21 5.39 41.40
CA THR A 388 6.65 4.39 40.43
C THR A 388 6.44 4.87 39.01
N VAL A 389 5.30 5.53 38.74
CA VAL A 389 4.97 6.10 37.43
C VAL A 389 5.95 7.22 37.08
N GLU A 390 6.16 8.17 37.98
CA GLU A 390 7.10 9.28 37.81
C GLU A 390 8.53 8.80 37.52
N LYS A 391 9.04 7.87 38.35
CA LYS A 391 10.36 7.28 38.13
C LYS A 391 10.47 6.56 36.79
N THR A 392 9.39 5.90 36.34
CA THR A 392 9.39 5.19 35.06
C THR A 392 9.40 6.16 33.88
N TYR A 393 8.75 7.32 34.03
CA TYR A 393 8.84 8.41 33.05
C TYR A 393 10.27 8.95 32.95
N GLU A 394 10.94 9.23 34.07
CA GLU A 394 12.35 9.64 34.10
C GLU A 394 13.28 8.58 33.47
N GLU A 395 13.04 7.28 33.74
CA GLU A 395 13.76 6.17 33.13
C GLU A 395 13.60 6.15 31.60
N ALA A 396 12.40 6.43 31.09
CA ALA A 396 12.12 6.50 29.65
C ALA A 396 12.79 7.72 28.98
N GLU A 397 12.77 8.89 29.63
CA GLU A 397 13.47 10.09 29.13
C GLU A 397 14.98 9.88 29.08
N LYS A 398 15.56 9.31 30.14
CA LYS A 398 17.00 9.00 30.19
C LYS A 398 17.40 8.02 29.08
N TRP A 399 16.59 6.98 28.86
CA TRP A 399 16.82 6.02 27.78
C TRP A 399 16.86 6.70 26.40
N TYR A 400 15.98 7.66 26.15
CA TYR A 400 16.00 8.42 24.89
C TYR A 400 17.30 9.23 24.72
N GLN A 401 17.80 9.86 25.79
CA GLN A 401 19.08 10.59 25.76
C GLN A 401 20.28 9.67 25.49
N ASP A 402 20.26 8.45 26.05
CA ASP A 402 21.31 7.46 25.86
C ASP A 402 21.35 6.91 24.41
N ILE A 403 20.20 6.91 23.71
CA ILE A 403 20.12 6.51 22.29
C ILE A 403 20.64 7.60 21.35
N LEU A 404 20.40 8.88 21.65
CA LEU A 404 20.87 9.99 20.82
C LEU A 404 22.36 10.32 20.97
N SER A 405 22.96 9.93 22.10
CA SER A 405 24.37 10.22 22.41
C SER A 405 25.37 9.21 21.82
N LYS A 406 24.90 8.23 21.04
CA LYS A 406 25.68 7.16 20.37
C LYS A 406 25.38 7.10 18.86
#